data_AF-A0A1B6G8V2-F1
#
_entry.id   AF-A0A1B6G8V2-F1
#
_cell.length_a   1.000
_cell.length_b   1.000
_cell.length_c   1.000
_cell.angle_alpha   90.00
_cell.angle_beta   90.00
_cell.angle_gamma   90.00
#
_symmetry.space_group_name_H-M   'P 1'
#
loop_
_entity.id
_entity.type
_entity.pdbx_description
1 polymer ?
#
loop_
_entity_poly.entity_id
_entity_poly.type
_entity_poly.pdbx_seq_one_letter_code
_entity_poly.pdbx_strand_id
1 'polypeptide(L)'
;EGNEEADSLAKQGAFIPFIGPEPSFSLGDAFFKQKLKEEEVREKKYLWDNRPGLRQSKALLGDYNRGRSEQCIKLCRNKLRIFTGLVTGHCRLKGHLHKLGLEGDGKCRFCQEEEETPLHLLKDC
;
A
#
# COMPACT_ATOMS: atom_id res chain seq x y z
N GLU A 1 -17.58 -28.04 5.99
CA GLU A 1 -18.22 -27.04 5.10
C GLU A 1 -19.42 -26.33 5.73
N GLY A 2 -20.32 -27.00 6.48
CA GLY A 2 -21.53 -26.34 7.00
C GLY A 2 -21.36 -25.14 7.95
N ASN A 3 -20.23 -24.99 8.64
CA ASN A 3 -20.01 -23.85 9.55
C ASN A 3 -19.59 -22.56 8.81
N GLU A 4 -18.94 -22.69 7.66
CA GLU A 4 -18.57 -21.54 6.82
C GLU A 4 -19.80 -20.95 6.11
N GLU A 5 -20.71 -21.84 5.70
CA GLU A 5 -21.97 -21.45 5.06
C GLU A 5 -22.94 -20.82 6.08
N ALA A 6 -23.02 -21.37 7.30
CA ALA A 6 -23.77 -20.75 8.39
C ALA A 6 -23.22 -19.37 8.79
N ASP A 7 -21.89 -19.20 8.87
CA ASP A 7 -21.26 -17.91 9.16
C ASP A 7 -21.49 -16.88 8.04
N SER A 8 -21.47 -17.33 6.77
CA SER A 8 -21.81 -16.51 5.62
C SER A 8 -23.26 -16.01 5.68
N LEU A 9 -24.21 -16.89 5.96
CA LEU A 9 -25.64 -16.55 6.10
C LEU A 9 -25.91 -15.65 7.32
N ALA A 10 -25.23 -15.88 8.44
CA ALA A 10 -25.32 -15.03 9.62
C ALA A 10 -24.78 -13.61 9.35
N LYS A 11 -23.66 -13.50 8.63
CA LYS A 11 -23.15 -12.19 8.16
C LYS A 11 -24.15 -11.49 7.25
N GLN A 12 -24.74 -12.20 6.29
CA GLN A 12 -25.77 -11.63 5.42
C GLN A 12 -26.98 -11.13 6.22
N GLY A 13 -27.46 -11.92 7.19
CA GLY A 13 -28.55 -11.56 8.08
C GLY A 13 -28.28 -10.34 8.96
N ALA A 14 -27.03 -10.15 9.38
CA ALA A 14 -26.62 -8.97 10.17
C ALA A 14 -26.70 -7.64 9.39
N PHE A 15 -26.86 -7.69 8.05
CA PHE A 15 -27.08 -6.49 7.22
C PHE A 15 -28.57 -6.24 6.92
N ILE A 16 -29.48 -7.13 7.31
CA ILE A 16 -30.92 -6.96 7.09
C ILE A 16 -31.47 -6.01 8.16
N PRO A 17 -32.29 -5.01 7.80
CA PRO A 17 -32.97 -4.16 8.77
C PRO A 17 -33.80 -4.99 9.75
N PHE A 18 -33.73 -4.65 11.05
CA PHE A 18 -34.51 -5.32 12.08
C PHE A 18 -36.02 -5.25 11.77
N ILE A 19 -36.71 -6.40 11.82
CA ILE A 19 -38.16 -6.50 11.68
C ILE A 19 -38.75 -6.87 13.05
N GLY A 20 -39.26 -5.88 13.78
CA GLY A 20 -39.87 -6.05 15.11
C GLY A 20 -40.28 -4.72 15.76
N PRO A 21 -40.87 -4.73 16.96
CA PRO A 21 -41.31 -3.51 17.65
C PRO A 21 -40.13 -2.68 18.18
N GLU A 22 -40.25 -1.35 18.16
CA GLU A 22 -39.25 -0.42 18.70
C GLU A 22 -39.18 -0.44 20.24
N PRO A 23 -38.01 -0.13 20.86
CA PRO A 23 -36.76 0.27 20.22
C PRO A 23 -35.87 -0.92 19.89
N SER A 24 -35.49 -1.03 18.62
CA SER A 24 -34.43 -1.92 18.18
C SER A 24 -33.11 -1.16 18.10
N PHE A 25 -32.04 -1.67 18.73
CA PHE A 25 -30.69 -1.24 18.35
C PHE A 25 -30.38 -1.86 16.99
N SER A 26 -30.66 -1.10 15.93
CA SER A 26 -30.75 -1.61 14.56
C SER A 26 -29.40 -1.86 13.88
N LEU A 27 -28.27 -1.49 14.50
CA LEU A 27 -26.94 -1.66 13.93
C LEU A 27 -25.96 -2.13 15.02
N GLY A 28 -25.43 -3.33 14.85
CA GLY A 28 -24.41 -3.87 15.75
C GLY A 28 -23.02 -3.29 15.48
N ASP A 29 -22.10 -3.42 16.44
CA ASP A 29 -20.71 -2.97 16.34
C ASP A 29 -20.00 -3.41 15.04
N ALA A 30 -20.34 -4.60 14.54
CA ALA A 30 -19.78 -5.13 13.30
C ALA A 30 -20.07 -4.22 12.09
N PHE A 31 -21.28 -3.66 12.00
CA PHE A 31 -21.66 -2.73 10.95
C PHE A 31 -20.81 -1.46 10.99
N PHE A 32 -20.67 -0.85 12.17
CA PHE A 32 -19.86 0.36 12.33
C PHE A 32 -18.39 0.11 12.03
N LYS A 33 -17.82 -1.00 12.53
CA LYS A 33 -16.43 -1.40 12.23
C LYS A 33 -16.20 -1.60 10.74
N GLN A 34 -17.14 -2.21 10.04
CA GLN A 34 -17.05 -2.38 8.60
C GLN A 34 -17.11 -1.03 7.87
N LYS A 35 -18.05 -0.15 8.24
CA LYS A 35 -18.16 1.18 7.63
C LYS A 35 -16.89 2.00 7.82
N LEU A 36 -16.31 1.99 9.03
CA LEU A 36 -15.03 2.64 9.29
C LEU A 36 -13.89 2.08 8.43
N LYS A 37 -13.84 0.75 8.24
CA LYS A 37 -12.83 0.11 7.38
C LYS A 37 -13.00 0.48 5.90
N GLU A 38 -14.24 0.58 5.41
CA GLU A 38 -14.55 1.01 4.05
C GLU A 38 -14.11 2.46 3.80
N GLU A 39 -14.42 3.37 4.74
CA GLU A 39 -13.99 4.77 4.68
C GLU A 39 -12.46 4.90 4.76
N GLU A 40 -11.80 4.18 5.67
CA GLU A 40 -10.34 4.15 5.81
C GLU A 40 -9.65 3.75 4.50
N VAL A 41 -10.15 2.70 3.82
CA VAL A 41 -9.59 2.25 2.53
C VAL A 41 -9.80 3.31 1.45
N ARG A 42 -10.97 3.94 1.40
CA ARG A 42 -11.29 5.00 0.44
C ARG A 42 -10.36 6.20 0.62
N GLU A 43 -10.19 6.67 1.86
CA GLU A 43 -9.33 7.80 2.18
C GLU A 43 -7.86 7.50 1.85
N LYS A 44 -7.36 6.31 2.22
CA LYS A 44 -5.98 5.92 1.89
C LYS A 44 -5.72 5.87 0.38
N LYS A 45 -6.68 5.35 -0.40
CA LYS A 45 -6.58 5.35 -1.86
C LYS A 45 -6.59 6.78 -2.40
N TYR A 46 -7.53 7.61 -1.94
CA TYR A 46 -7.60 9.02 -2.32
C TYR A 46 -6.28 9.76 -2.03
N LEU A 47 -5.72 9.58 -0.83
CA LEU A 47 -4.44 10.18 -0.46
C LEU A 47 -3.31 9.67 -1.35
N TRP A 48 -3.23 8.36 -1.60
CA TRP A 48 -2.19 7.80 -2.47
C TRP A 48 -2.23 8.41 -3.86
N ASP A 49 -3.41 8.45 -4.47
CA ASP A 49 -3.60 8.92 -5.85
C ASP A 49 -3.32 10.42 -5.96
N ASN A 50 -3.80 11.22 -5.01
CA ASN A 50 -3.75 12.69 -5.07
C ASN A 50 -2.50 13.32 -4.42
N ARG A 51 -1.66 12.55 -3.70
CA ARG A 51 -0.40 13.08 -3.16
C ARG A 51 0.58 13.39 -4.31
N PRO A 52 1.10 14.63 -4.40
CA PRO A 52 2.14 14.97 -5.37
C PRO A 52 3.46 14.28 -5.03
N GLY A 53 4.28 14.04 -6.05
CA GLY A 53 5.57 13.36 -5.90
C GLY A 53 5.45 11.84 -5.88
N LEU A 54 6.30 11.17 -5.08
CA LEU A 54 6.32 9.71 -4.94
C LEU A 54 6.52 8.95 -6.27
N ARG A 55 7.16 9.57 -7.28
CA ARG A 55 7.30 9.01 -8.64
C ARG A 55 7.79 7.56 -8.65
N GLN A 56 8.88 7.27 -7.92
CA GLN A 56 9.45 5.92 -7.82
C GLN A 56 8.47 4.96 -7.13
N SER A 57 7.92 5.35 -5.97
CA SER A 57 6.97 4.51 -5.24
C SER A 57 5.71 4.21 -6.04
N LYS A 58 5.14 5.21 -6.73
CA LYS A 58 3.95 5.05 -7.58
C LYS A 58 4.22 4.16 -8.78
N ALA A 59 5.38 4.29 -9.43
CA ALA A 59 5.75 3.44 -10.55
C ALA A 59 5.99 1.97 -10.13
N LEU A 60 6.61 1.75 -8.97
CA LEU A 60 6.96 0.40 -8.49
C LEU A 60 5.81 -0.31 -7.77
N LEU A 61 4.98 0.43 -7.03
CA LEU A 61 3.88 -0.14 -6.26
C LEU A 61 2.54 -0.04 -7.01
N GLY A 62 2.35 0.88 -7.94
CA GLY A 62 1.03 1.15 -8.51
C GLY A 62 0.07 1.64 -7.43
N ASP A 63 -1.12 1.05 -7.36
CA ASP A 63 -2.18 1.48 -6.43
C ASP A 63 -1.91 1.09 -4.96
N TYR A 64 -2.65 1.76 -4.06
CA TYR A 64 -2.74 1.38 -2.66
C TYR A 64 -3.20 -0.08 -2.52
N ASN A 65 -2.44 -0.89 -1.76
CA ASN A 65 -2.75 -2.28 -1.51
C ASN A 65 -2.44 -2.64 -0.05
N ARG A 66 -3.50 -2.93 0.73
CA ARG A 66 -3.38 -3.30 2.15
C ARG A 66 -2.55 -4.57 2.37
N GLY A 67 -2.69 -5.57 1.50
CA GLY A 67 -1.96 -6.83 1.62
C GLY A 67 -0.44 -6.64 1.52
N ARG A 68 0.02 -5.68 0.73
CA ARG A 68 1.45 -5.34 0.67
C ARG A 68 1.94 -4.74 1.99
N SER A 69 1.16 -3.86 2.62
CA SER A 69 1.50 -3.32 3.94
C SER A 69 1.60 -4.43 4.99
N GLU A 70 0.68 -5.40 4.97
CA GLU A 70 0.70 -6.56 5.86
C GLU A 70 1.92 -7.46 5.62
N GLN A 71 2.35 -7.62 4.36
CA GLN A 71 3.60 -8.32 4.02
C GLN A 71 4.83 -7.55 4.51
N CYS A 72 4.86 -6.22 4.36
CA CYS A 72 5.96 -5.38 4.83
C CYS A 72 6.17 -5.47 6.35
N ILE A 73 5.09 -5.54 7.12
CA ILE A 73 5.17 -5.69 8.59
C ILE A 73 5.81 -7.02 8.99
N LYS A 74 5.67 -8.07 8.16
CA LYS A 74 6.27 -9.39 8.40
C LYS A 74 7.74 -9.47 7.99
N LEU A 75 8.28 -8.47 7.30
CA LEU A 75 9.69 -8.45 6.89
C LEU A 75 10.60 -8.19 8.09
N CYS A 76 11.76 -8.84 8.11
CA CYS A 76 12.81 -8.46 9.04
C CYS A 76 13.35 -7.05 8.70
N ARG A 77 13.94 -6.38 9.71
CA ARG A 77 14.47 -5.02 9.60
C ARG A 77 15.35 -4.81 8.36
N ASN A 78 16.23 -5.77 8.05
CA ASN A 78 17.14 -5.66 6.91
C ASN A 78 16.40 -5.70 5.56
N LYS A 79 15.42 -6.59 5.40
CA LYS A 79 14.61 -6.67 4.19
C LYS A 79 13.75 -5.42 4.01
N LEU A 80 13.12 -4.96 5.09
CA LEU A 80 12.33 -3.73 5.08
C LEU A 80 13.18 -2.51 4.72
N ARG A 81 14.39 -2.39 5.28
CA ARG A 81 15.34 -1.31 4.92
C ARG A 81 15.63 -1.29 3.42
N ILE A 82 15.95 -2.45 2.84
CA ILE A 82 16.27 -2.55 1.40
C ILE A 82 15.04 -2.18 0.57
N PHE A 83 13.89 -2.76 0.90
CA PHE A 83 12.63 -2.48 0.20
C PHE A 83 12.27 -0.99 0.24
N THR A 84 12.32 -0.36 1.42
CA THR A 84 12.05 1.07 1.58
C THR A 84 13.00 1.93 0.74
N GLY A 85 14.30 1.63 0.75
CA GLY A 85 15.27 2.36 -0.06
C GLY A 85 15.01 2.23 -1.56
N LEU A 86 14.61 1.03 -2.00
CA LEU A 86 14.26 0.76 -3.39
C LEU A 86 13.00 1.51 -3.83
N VAL A 87 11.90 1.39 -3.08
CA VAL A 87 10.62 2.01 -3.48
C VAL A 87 10.66 3.54 -3.39
N THR A 88 11.41 4.10 -2.43
CA THR A 88 11.52 5.56 -2.28
C THR A 88 12.63 6.17 -3.12
N GLY A 89 13.53 5.37 -3.71
CA GLY A 89 14.72 5.86 -4.38
C GLY A 89 15.86 6.28 -3.44
N HIS A 90 15.67 6.21 -2.12
CA HIS A 90 16.70 6.52 -1.11
C HIS A 90 17.63 5.32 -0.87
N CYS A 91 18.45 5.01 -1.86
CA CYS A 91 19.39 3.90 -1.80
C CYS A 91 20.75 4.31 -2.39
N ARG A 92 21.77 3.48 -2.21
CA ARG A 92 23.15 3.78 -2.63
C ARG A 92 23.36 3.51 -4.14
N LEU A 93 22.48 4.08 -4.96
CA LEU A 93 22.62 4.13 -6.42
C LEU A 93 23.14 5.50 -6.84
N LYS A 94 23.83 5.57 -7.97
CA LYS A 94 24.49 6.80 -8.45
C LYS A 94 23.53 7.99 -8.51
N GLY A 95 22.29 7.82 -8.98
CA GLY A 95 21.32 8.92 -9.05
C GLY A 95 21.03 9.56 -7.68
N HIS A 96 20.88 8.75 -6.62
CA HIS A 96 20.69 9.30 -5.28
C HIS A 96 21.97 9.89 -4.69
N LEU A 97 23.12 9.23 -4.88
CA LEU A 97 24.40 9.73 -4.39
C LEU A 97 24.80 11.05 -5.07
N HIS A 98 24.51 11.20 -6.35
CA HIS A 98 24.73 12.43 -7.10
C HIS A 98 23.86 13.57 -6.57
N LYS A 99 22.58 13.31 -6.28
CA LYS A 99 21.69 14.28 -5.60
C LYS A 99 22.19 14.71 -4.23
N LEU A 100 22.94 13.85 -3.55
CA LEU A 100 23.59 14.16 -2.27
C LEU A 100 24.96 14.83 -2.43
N GLY A 101 25.46 15.02 -3.66
CA GLY A 101 26.79 15.57 -3.92
C GLY A 101 27.94 14.61 -3.58
N LEU A 102 27.66 13.33 -3.43
CA LEU A 102 28.66 12.29 -3.11
C LEU A 102 29.26 11.62 -4.35
N GLU A 103 28.62 11.80 -5.51
CA GLU A 103 29.07 11.29 -6.80
C GLU A 103 29.08 12.42 -7.84
N GLY A 104 30.08 12.41 -8.73
CA GLY A 104 30.25 13.45 -9.75
C GLY A 104 29.20 13.41 -10.86
N ASP A 105 28.64 12.23 -11.12
CA ASP A 105 27.54 12.02 -12.06
C ASP A 105 26.48 11.09 -11.47
N GLY A 106 25.24 11.24 -11.95
CA GLY A 106 24.12 10.37 -11.59
C GLY A 106 23.84 9.27 -12.60
N LYS A 107 24.69 9.07 -13.62
CA LYS A 107 24.39 8.19 -14.75
C LYS A 107 24.42 6.72 -14.35
N CYS A 108 23.59 5.92 -15.01
CA CYS A 108 23.55 4.48 -14.83
C CYS A 108 24.93 3.86 -15.07
N ARG A 109 25.43 3.09 -14.10
CA ARG A 109 26.72 2.41 -14.21
C ARG A 109 26.78 1.42 -15.38
N PHE A 110 25.63 0.97 -15.88
CA PHE A 110 25.51 -0.03 -16.93
C PHE A 110 25.35 0.63 -18.32
N CYS A 111 24.22 1.30 -18.56
CA CYS A 111 23.95 1.88 -19.89
C CYS A 111 24.59 3.26 -20.12
N GLN A 112 24.95 4.01 -19.06
CA GLN A 112 25.55 5.36 -19.14
C GLN A 112 24.68 6.44 -19.82
N GLU A 113 23.40 6.15 -20.05
CA GLU A 113 22.45 7.03 -20.73
C GLU A 113 21.59 7.83 -19.74
N GLU A 114 20.89 7.12 -18.84
CA GLU A 114 19.90 7.69 -17.93
C GLU A 114 20.38 7.77 -16.47
N GLU A 115 19.63 8.46 -15.60
CA GLU A 115 19.92 8.51 -14.17
C GLU A 115 19.76 7.13 -13.50
N GLU A 116 20.76 6.71 -12.72
CA GLU A 116 20.73 5.44 -11.99
C GLU A 116 19.71 5.50 -10.84
N THR A 117 18.50 5.04 -11.10
CA THR A 117 17.44 4.92 -10.11
C THR A 117 16.96 3.47 -9.99
N PRO A 118 16.29 3.07 -8.89
CA PRO A 118 15.76 1.72 -8.78
C PRO A 118 14.78 1.38 -9.89
N LEU A 119 13.91 2.33 -10.28
CA LEU A 119 12.99 2.14 -11.40
C LEU A 119 13.72 1.87 -12.71
N HIS A 120 14.76 2.65 -13.03
CA HIS A 120 15.57 2.43 -14.24
C HIS A 120 16.21 1.04 -14.23
N LEU A 121 16.89 0.66 -13.14
CA LEU A 121 17.55 -0.64 -13.03
C LEU A 121 16.60 -1.84 -13.08
N LEU A 122 15.36 -1.68 -12.62
CA LEU A 122 14.37 -2.76 -12.60
C LEU A 122 13.56 -2.89 -13.89
N LYS A 123 13.54 -1.86 -14.74
CA LYS A 123 12.58 -1.78 -15.85
C LYS A 123 13.18 -1.37 -17.19
N ASP A 124 14.06 -0.36 -17.18
CA ASP A 124 14.39 0.41 -18.39
C ASP A 124 15.89 0.36 -18.76
N CYS A 125 16.73 -0.28 -17.95
CA CYS A 125 18.19 -0.30 -18.11
C CYS A 125 18.67 -1.13 -19.32
#